data_AF-A0A7C1WUG5-F1
#
_entry.id   AF-A0A7C1WUG5-F1
#
_cell.length_a   1.000
_cell.length_b   1.000
_cell.length_c   1.000
_cell.angle_alpha   90.00
_cell.angle_beta   90.00
_cell.angle_gamma   90.00
#
_symmetry.space_group_name_H-M   'P 1'
#
loop_
_entity.id
_entity.type
_entity.pdbx_description
1 polymer ?
#
loop_
_entity_poly.entity_id
_entity_poly.type
_entity_poly.pdbx_seq_one_letter_code
_entity_poly.pdbx_strand_id
1 'polypeptide(L)'
;MAEALTPRSQDYAKWYNEVILRAELADYTPVKGCMVIRPYGYALWENIQAGLDRRFKATGHQNAYFPLFIPMSFLQKEAEHVQGFAPELAVVTHGGGKKLEEPLVVRPTSETVIGHLYAQWINSYRDLPLLINQWANVV
;
A
#
# COMPACT_ATOMS: atom_id res chain seq x y z
N MET A 1 -27.75 -22.17 18.80
CA MET A 1 -27.73 -22.20 17.32
C MET A 1 -27.10 -20.90 16.88
N ALA A 2 -26.00 -20.92 16.11
CA ALA A 2 -25.46 -19.68 15.56
C ALA A 2 -26.54 -19.05 14.66
N GLU A 3 -26.73 -17.73 14.76
CA GLU A 3 -27.71 -16.99 13.98
C GLU A 3 -27.43 -17.18 12.49
N ALA A 4 -28.45 -17.34 11.64
CA ALA A 4 -28.24 -17.50 10.20
C ALA A 4 -27.63 -16.21 9.60
N LEU A 5 -26.80 -16.34 8.56
CA LEU A 5 -26.29 -15.19 7.80
C LEU A 5 -27.41 -14.53 7.01
N THR A 6 -27.30 -13.22 6.82
CA THR A 6 -28.16 -12.48 5.88
C THR A 6 -27.99 -13.06 4.46
N PRO A 7 -29.06 -13.39 3.72
CA PRO A 7 -28.90 -13.89 2.35
C PRO A 7 -28.22 -12.85 1.47
N ARG A 8 -27.17 -13.27 0.74
CA ARG A 8 -26.38 -12.40 -0.15
C ARG A 8 -27.23 -11.62 -1.16
N SER A 9 -28.34 -12.20 -1.62
CA SER A 9 -29.25 -11.58 -2.59
C SER A 9 -30.16 -10.49 -2.01
N GLN A 10 -30.27 -10.40 -0.68
CA GLN A 10 -31.13 -9.41 0.00
C GLN A 10 -30.33 -8.18 0.42
N ASP A 11 -29.17 -8.39 1.06
CA ASP A 11 -28.27 -7.31 1.47
C ASP A 11 -26.82 -7.81 1.40
N TYR A 12 -26.16 -7.44 0.30
CA TYR A 12 -24.78 -7.84 0.05
C TYR A 12 -23.80 -7.22 1.05
N ALA A 13 -23.99 -5.94 1.40
CA ALA A 13 -23.06 -5.22 2.27
C ALA A 13 -23.09 -5.80 3.68
N LYS A 14 -24.28 -6.07 4.21
CA LYS A 14 -24.44 -6.73 5.50
C LYS A 14 -23.89 -8.15 5.48
N TRP A 15 -24.26 -8.94 4.47
CA TRP A 15 -23.73 -10.30 4.30
C TRP A 15 -22.21 -10.34 4.27
N TYR A 16 -21.57 -9.44 3.51
CA TYR A 16 -20.11 -9.38 3.38
C TYR A 16 -19.43 -9.09 4.73
N ASN A 17 -19.93 -8.11 5.47
CA ASN A 17 -19.40 -7.78 6.80
C ASN A 17 -19.62 -8.93 7.80
N GLU A 18 -20.81 -9.55 7.79
CA GLU A 18 -21.10 -10.70 8.64
C GLU A 18 -20.16 -11.88 8.35
N VAL A 19 -19.88 -12.17 7.07
CA VAL A 19 -18.95 -13.23 6.68
C VAL A 19 -17.54 -12.91 7.18
N ILE A 20 -17.03 -11.70 6.94
CA ILE A 20 -15.68 -11.31 7.36
C ILE A 20 -15.50 -11.43 8.88
N LEU A 21 -16.45 -10.86 9.64
CA LEU A 21 -16.36 -10.81 11.10
C LEU A 21 -16.54 -12.20 11.71
N ARG A 22 -17.55 -12.95 11.27
CA ARG A 22 -17.84 -14.29 11.84
C ARG A 22 -16.81 -15.34 11.43
N ALA A 23 -16.17 -15.19 10.27
CA ALA A 23 -15.06 -16.03 9.85
C ALA A 23 -13.72 -15.58 10.45
N GLU A 24 -13.69 -14.54 11.27
CA GLU A 24 -12.47 -14.05 11.91
C GLU A 24 -11.37 -13.66 10.89
N LEU A 25 -11.77 -13.04 9.78
CA LEU A 25 -10.85 -12.60 8.72
C LEU A 25 -10.25 -11.23 9.03
N ALA A 26 -11.06 -10.28 9.51
CA ALA A 26 -10.66 -8.93 9.86
C ALA A 26 -11.59 -8.34 10.94
N ASP A 27 -11.11 -7.33 11.65
CA ASP A 27 -11.86 -6.58 12.66
C ASP A 27 -11.81 -5.07 12.40
N TYR A 28 -12.80 -4.35 12.90
CA TYR A 28 -12.82 -2.90 12.88
C TYR A 28 -11.76 -2.30 13.80
N THR A 29 -11.26 -1.12 13.42
CA THR A 29 -10.36 -0.31 14.26
C THR A 29 -11.04 1.01 14.65
N PRO A 30 -10.53 1.73 15.67
CA PRO A 30 -11.02 3.08 15.96
C PRO A 30 -10.70 4.11 14.86
N VAL A 31 -9.89 3.75 13.86
CA VAL A 31 -9.56 4.64 12.72
C VAL A 31 -10.49 4.32 11.56
N LYS A 32 -11.30 5.30 11.16
CA LYS A 32 -12.23 5.17 10.04
C LYS A 32 -11.45 4.81 8.76
N GLY A 33 -11.92 3.79 8.05
CA GLY A 33 -11.27 3.28 6.83
C GLY A 33 -10.15 2.28 7.09
N CYS A 34 -9.79 2.00 8.35
CA CYS A 34 -8.79 1.00 8.70
C CYS A 34 -9.41 -0.24 9.36
N MET A 35 -8.82 -1.39 9.07
CA MET A 35 -9.16 -2.69 9.65
C MET A 35 -7.90 -3.37 10.18
N VAL A 36 -8.05 -4.20 11.23
CA VAL A 36 -7.04 -5.20 11.57
C VAL A 36 -7.32 -6.44 10.75
N ILE A 37 -6.32 -6.98 10.05
CA ILE A 37 -6.43 -8.27 9.38
C ILE A 37 -6.02 -9.34 10.40
N ARG A 38 -6.95 -10.24 10.74
CA ARG A 38 -6.71 -11.32 11.71
C ARG A 38 -5.86 -12.43 11.08
N PRO A 39 -5.28 -13.37 11.87
CA PRO A 39 -4.41 -14.41 11.34
C PRO A 39 -5.00 -15.20 10.18
N TYR A 40 -6.30 -15.53 10.23
CA TYR A 40 -6.93 -16.27 9.14
C TYR A 40 -7.01 -15.45 7.84
N GLY A 41 -7.36 -14.16 7.93
CA GLY A 41 -7.33 -13.26 6.78
C GLY A 41 -5.91 -13.01 6.27
N TYR A 42 -4.94 -12.89 7.17
CA TYR A 42 -3.55 -12.64 6.79
C TYR A 42 -2.91 -13.86 6.11
N ALA A 43 -3.25 -15.08 6.53
CA ALA A 43 -2.83 -16.30 5.85
C ALA A 43 -3.30 -16.36 4.38
N LEU A 44 -4.48 -15.81 4.06
CA LEU A 44 -4.92 -15.69 2.67
C LEU A 44 -4.02 -14.73 1.88
N TRP A 45 -3.65 -13.61 2.49
CA TRP A 45 -2.70 -12.67 1.89
C TRP A 45 -1.31 -13.29 1.69
N GLU A 46 -0.78 -14.02 2.67
CA GLU A 46 0.51 -14.72 2.55
C GLU A 46 0.52 -15.71 1.38
N ASN A 47 -0.58 -16.44 1.16
CA ASN A 47 -0.71 -17.35 0.03
C ASN A 47 -0.72 -16.63 -1.31
N ILE A 48 -1.45 -15.51 -1.41
CA ILE A 48 -1.47 -14.65 -2.61
C ILE A 48 -0.08 -14.10 -2.87
N GLN A 49 0.54 -13.50 -1.85
CA GLN A 49 1.86 -12.91 -1.90
C GLN A 49 2.88 -13.94 -2.36
N ALA A 50 2.95 -15.12 -1.73
CA ALA A 50 3.88 -16.18 -2.10
C ALA A 50 3.68 -16.68 -3.53
N GLY A 51 2.42 -16.78 -3.99
CA GLY A 51 2.10 -17.16 -5.36
C GLY A 51 2.57 -16.15 -6.39
N LEU A 52 2.32 -14.86 -6.15
CA LEU A 52 2.73 -13.76 -7.03
C LEU A 52 4.24 -13.55 -7.00
N ASP A 53 4.85 -13.60 -5.82
CA ASP A 53 6.28 -13.43 -5.62
C ASP A 53 7.11 -14.45 -6.41
N ARG A 54 6.70 -15.72 -6.40
CA ARG A 54 7.32 -16.75 -7.26
C ARG A 54 7.21 -16.41 -8.74
N ARG A 55 6.07 -15.88 -9.19
CA ARG A 55 5.84 -15.51 -10.60
C ARG A 55 6.66 -14.29 -11.01
N PHE A 56 6.80 -13.29 -10.14
CA PHE A 56 7.67 -12.13 -10.38
C PHE A 56 9.14 -12.53 -10.46
N LYS A 57 9.60 -13.39 -9.54
CA LYS A 57 10.98 -13.91 -9.56
C LYS A 57 11.27 -14.75 -10.80
N ALA A 58 10.29 -15.54 -11.26
CA ALA A 58 10.42 -16.32 -12.50
C ALA A 58 10.61 -15.43 -13.75
N THR A 59 10.21 -14.16 -13.71
CA THR A 59 10.40 -13.18 -14.78
C THR A 59 11.57 -12.23 -14.55
N GLY A 60 12.42 -12.49 -13.55
CA GLY A 60 13.64 -11.71 -13.28
C GLY A 60 13.45 -10.50 -12.37
N HIS A 61 12.27 -10.31 -11.76
CA HIS A 61 12.05 -9.23 -10.80
C HIS A 61 12.75 -9.54 -9.47
N GLN A 62 13.26 -8.49 -8.84
CA GLN A 62 13.86 -8.54 -7.51
C GLN A 62 13.01 -7.72 -6.54
N ASN A 63 12.81 -8.24 -5.33
CA ASN A 63 12.11 -7.46 -4.31
C ASN A 63 13.05 -6.39 -3.74
N ALA A 64 12.56 -5.17 -3.61
CA ALA A 64 13.18 -4.11 -2.83
C ALA A 64 12.14 -3.46 -1.92
N TYR A 65 12.59 -2.59 -1.03
CA TYR A 65 11.71 -1.84 -0.15
C TYR A 65 12.09 -0.38 -0.16
N PHE A 66 11.16 0.46 -0.59
CA PHE A 66 11.31 1.92 -0.57
C PHE A 66 10.64 2.49 0.70
N PRO A 67 11.15 3.61 1.23
CA PRO A 67 10.59 4.24 2.42
C PRO A 67 9.09 4.54 2.32
N LEU A 68 8.41 4.47 3.47
CA LEU A 68 7.00 4.85 3.58
C LEU A 68 6.80 6.35 3.45
N PHE A 69 7.76 7.15 3.91
CA PHE A 69 7.68 8.60 3.90
C PHE A 69 8.36 9.17 2.67
N ILE A 70 7.63 10.05 1.98
CA ILE A 70 8.06 10.73 0.76
C ILE A 70 8.14 12.23 1.05
N PRO A 71 9.27 12.90 0.78
CA PRO A 71 9.35 14.36 0.91
C PRO A 71 8.29 15.05 0.06
N MET A 72 7.59 16.04 0.61
CA MET A 72 6.54 16.75 -0.14
C MET A 72 7.07 17.36 -1.44
N SER A 73 8.33 17.80 -1.46
CA SER A 73 8.99 18.32 -2.67
C SER A 73 9.05 17.31 -3.82
N PHE A 74 9.04 16.01 -3.55
CA PHE A 74 9.06 14.97 -4.61
C PHE A 74 7.71 14.87 -5.31
N LEU A 75 6.60 14.98 -4.58
CA LEU A 75 5.26 14.96 -5.15
C LEU A 75 4.95 16.26 -5.91
N GLN A 76 5.48 17.39 -5.45
CA GLN A 76 5.31 18.68 -6.13
C GLN A 76 5.96 18.69 -7.53
N LYS A 77 7.10 18.00 -7.70
CA LYS A 77 7.75 17.86 -9.02
C LYS A 77 6.90 17.08 -10.02
N GLU A 78 6.14 16.08 -9.57
CA GLU A 78 5.21 15.31 -10.42
C GLU A 78 3.87 16.01 -10.63
N ALA A 79 3.44 16.88 -9.70
CA ALA A 79 2.18 17.62 -9.81
C ALA A 79 2.13 18.55 -11.03
N GLU A 80 3.27 19.00 -11.55
CA GLU A 80 3.37 19.72 -12.82
C GLU A 80 2.94 18.87 -14.04
N HIS A 81 3.04 17.55 -13.92
CA HIS A 81 2.75 16.57 -14.98
C HIS A 81 1.40 15.87 -14.79
N VAL A 82 0.81 15.91 -13.59
CA VAL A 82 -0.44 15.20 -13.26
C VAL A 82 -1.49 16.16 -12.70
N GLN A 83 -2.35 16.68 -13.58
CA GLN A 83 -3.56 17.41 -13.17
C GLN A 83 -4.52 16.46 -12.46
N GLY A 84 -4.61 16.55 -11.13
CA GLY A 84 -5.63 15.84 -10.33
C GLY A 84 -5.14 14.99 -9.16
N PHE A 85 -3.84 15.00 -8.84
CA PHE A 85 -3.28 14.11 -7.81
C PHE A 85 -3.56 14.51 -6.34
N ALA A 86 -4.18 15.66 -6.06
CA ALA A 86 -4.36 16.14 -4.69
C ALA A 86 -5.84 16.35 -4.32
N PRO A 87 -6.45 15.37 -3.62
CA PRO A 87 -7.18 15.74 -2.41
C PRO A 87 -6.91 14.90 -1.15
N GLU A 88 -6.22 13.76 -1.21
CA GLU A 88 -6.25 12.77 -0.08
C GLU A 88 -4.87 12.34 0.46
N LEU A 89 -3.87 13.24 0.48
CA LEU A 89 -2.54 12.91 1.04
C LEU A 89 -2.54 12.94 2.58
N ALA A 90 -2.10 11.85 3.22
CA ALA A 90 -1.76 11.84 4.63
C ALA A 90 -0.38 12.48 4.86
N VAL A 91 -0.34 13.65 5.51
CA VAL A 91 0.89 14.45 5.69
C VAL A 91 1.34 14.47 7.15
N VAL A 92 2.58 14.06 7.38
CA VAL A 92 3.30 14.20 8.65
C VAL A 92 4.00 15.55 8.67
N THR A 93 3.59 16.40 9.62
CA THR A 93 4.13 17.77 9.79
C THR A 93 4.96 17.93 11.06
N HIS A 94 4.89 16.98 11.98
CA HIS A 94 5.56 17.04 13.27
C HIS A 94 6.23 15.70 13.60
N GLY A 95 7.46 15.76 14.11
CA GLY A 95 8.22 14.62 14.63
C GLY A 95 8.74 14.93 16.03
N GLY A 96 8.48 14.06 17.01
CA GLY A 96 8.90 14.29 18.40
C GLY A 96 8.40 15.61 19.00
N GLY A 97 7.22 16.08 18.57
CA GLY A 97 6.63 17.35 19.02
C GLY A 97 7.18 18.62 18.33
N LYS A 98 8.17 18.50 17.44
CA LYS A 98 8.72 19.63 16.67
C LYS A 98 8.17 19.63 15.25
N LYS A 99 7.88 20.80 14.71
CA LYS A 99 7.52 20.97 13.30
C LYS A 99 8.71 20.59 12.43
N LEU A 100 8.47 19.76 11.42
CA LEU A 100 9.50 19.36 10.46
C LEU A 100 9.84 20.54 9.54
N GLU A 101 11.11 20.63 9.13
CA GLU A 101 11.57 21.62 8.13
C GLU A 101 10.86 21.38 6.79
N GLU A 102 10.73 20.11 6.41
CA GLU A 102 9.96 19.66 5.25
C GLU A 102 8.86 18.68 5.68
N PRO A 103 7.59 18.90 5.29
CA PRO A 103 6.53 17.92 5.50
C PRO A 103 6.80 16.62 4.75
N LEU A 104 6.47 15.49 5.37
CA LEU A 104 6.59 14.17 4.76
C LEU A 104 5.20 13.62 4.46
N VAL A 105 5.03 13.00 3.30
CA VAL A 105 3.78 12.36 2.89
C VAL A 105 3.91 10.86 3.10
N VAL A 106 2.89 10.23 3.70
CA VAL A 106 2.79 8.77 3.74
C VAL A 106 2.48 8.29 2.33
N ARG A 107 3.23 7.30 1.80
CA ARG A 107 3.14 6.88 0.40
C ARG A 107 1.67 6.66 -0.03
N PRO A 108 1.15 7.41 -1.02
CA PRO A 108 -0.05 7.02 -1.76
C PRO A 108 0.32 6.06 -2.92
N THR A 109 1.55 6.22 -3.40
CA THR A 109 2.22 5.39 -4.39
C THR A 109 3.73 5.70 -4.32
N SER A 110 4.59 4.98 -5.05
CA SER A 110 6.05 5.04 -4.87
C SER A 110 6.87 5.52 -6.08
N GLU A 111 6.22 5.88 -7.18
CA GLU A 111 6.87 6.28 -8.44
C GLU A 111 7.86 7.42 -8.23
N THR A 112 7.54 8.42 -7.41
CA THR A 112 8.39 9.60 -7.23
C THR A 112 9.73 9.25 -6.55
N VAL A 113 9.68 8.39 -5.53
CA VAL A 113 10.89 7.93 -4.82
C VAL A 113 11.64 6.88 -5.63
N ILE A 114 10.92 5.96 -6.26
CA ILE A 114 11.51 4.91 -7.11
C ILE A 114 12.22 5.55 -8.30
N GLY A 115 11.58 6.47 -9.01
CA GLY A 115 12.13 7.18 -10.16
C GLY A 115 13.37 8.01 -9.79
N HIS A 116 13.34 8.71 -8.66
CA HIS A 116 14.49 9.44 -8.15
C HIS A 116 15.71 8.54 -7.92
N LEU A 117 15.50 7.36 -7.30
CA LEU A 117 16.58 6.41 -7.02
C LEU A 117 17.03 5.67 -8.27
N TYR A 118 16.11 5.33 -9.17
CA TYR A 118 16.44 4.73 -10.47
C TYR A 118 17.35 5.64 -11.30
N ALA A 119 17.11 6.96 -11.29
CA ALA A 119 17.98 7.91 -11.96
C ALA A 119 19.42 7.93 -11.40
N GLN A 120 19.63 7.48 -10.16
CA GLN A 120 20.96 7.33 -9.57
C GLN A 120 21.57 5.94 -9.86
N TRP A 121 20.74 4.90 -9.93
CA TRP A 121 21.20 3.52 -10.14
C TRP A 121 21.50 3.22 -11.61
N ILE A 122 20.74 3.80 -12.53
CA ILE A 122 20.85 3.54 -13.97
C ILE A 122 21.73 4.61 -14.61
N ASN A 123 22.98 4.25 -14.89
CA ASN A 123 23.99 5.14 -15.47
C ASN A 123 24.37 4.73 -16.90
N SER A 124 24.07 3.50 -17.29
CA SER A 124 24.36 2.94 -18.60
C SER A 124 23.22 2.05 -19.10
N TYR A 125 23.16 1.82 -20.42
CA TYR A 125 22.26 0.82 -21.00
C TYR A 125 22.50 -0.60 -20.43
N ARG A 126 23.70 -0.85 -19.86
CA ARG A 126 24.07 -2.12 -19.23
C ARG A 126 23.39 -2.37 -17.90
N ASP A 127 22.88 -1.33 -17.24
CA ASP A 127 22.15 -1.44 -15.97
C ASP A 127 20.69 -1.87 -16.19
N LEU A 128 20.28 -2.00 -17.46
CA LEU A 128 18.95 -2.40 -17.88
C LEU A 128 18.90 -3.86 -18.35
N PRO A 129 17.77 -4.57 -18.14
CA PRO A 129 16.55 -4.09 -17.48
C PRO A 129 16.66 -4.11 -15.95
N LEU A 130 16.14 -3.06 -15.30
CA LEU A 130 15.93 -3.03 -13.85
C LEU A 130 14.48 -3.41 -13.54
N LEU A 131 14.29 -4.58 -12.92
CA LEU A 131 12.97 -5.14 -12.60
C LEU A 131 12.82 -5.26 -11.09
N ILE A 132 12.03 -4.36 -10.48
CA ILE A 132 11.82 -4.33 -9.03
C ILE A 132 10.35 -4.52 -8.69
N ASN A 133 10.11 -5.25 -7.62
CA ASN A 133 8.82 -5.36 -6.95
C ASN A 133 8.94 -4.89 -5.49
N GLN A 134 7.86 -4.34 -4.91
CA GLN A 134 7.78 -4.07 -3.48
C GLN A 134 6.46 -4.58 -2.91
N TRP A 135 6.53 -5.24 -1.76
CA TRP A 135 5.36 -5.56 -0.94
C TRP A 135 5.29 -4.55 0.20
N ALA A 136 4.28 -3.69 0.20
CA ALA A 136 4.18 -2.60 1.15
C ALA A 136 2.71 -2.23 1.42
N ASN A 137 2.49 -1.56 2.55
CA ASN A 137 1.25 -0.84 2.81
C ASN A 137 1.25 0.52 2.10
N VAL A 138 0.05 1.00 1.79
CA VAL A 138 -0.23 2.29 1.16
C VAL A 138 -1.31 2.98 1.99
N VAL A 139 -1.26 4.31 2.09
CA VAL A 139 -2.26 5.14 2.77
C VAL A 139 -2.78 6.19 1.81
#